data_AF-A0A968H2I3-F1
#
_entry.id   AF-A0A968H2I3-F1
#
_cell.length_a   1.000
_cell.length_b   1.000
_cell.length_c   1.000
_cell.angle_alpha   90.00
_cell.angle_beta   90.00
_cell.angle_gamma   90.00
#
_symmetry.space_group_name_H-M   'P 1'
#
loop_
_entity.id
_entity.type
_entity.pdbx_description
1 polymer ?
#
loop_
_entity_poly.entity_id
_entity_poly.type
_entity_poly.pdbx_seq_one_letter_code
_entity_poly.pdbx_strand_id
1 'polypeptide(L)'
;MHAVKQTMILGVTAVLMMLAASLCFGAGIPDKVSIGAIQKYYAPVDFNHAAHINSLKDCGLCHHHTTGAQVADPNCARCHKNSGAQPVVSCKGCHVAEPFTPEALKQQRDQHPPIYHRDKPGLKAAYHVSCLGCHQKMGGPTGCQDCHTRNDSGDALFKSGKYAPKAPAKPQAAHH
;
A
#
# COMPACT_ATOMS: atom_id res chain seq x y z
N MET A 1 10.66 57.72 24.84
CA MET A 1 9.48 56.82 24.74
C MET A 1 9.27 56.23 23.34
N HIS A 2 9.56 56.96 22.25
CA HIS A 2 9.40 56.45 20.87
C HIS A 2 10.38 55.31 20.51
N ALA A 3 11.65 55.40 20.92
CA ALA A 3 12.66 54.37 20.62
C ALA A 3 12.34 53.00 21.26
N VAL A 4 11.82 53.00 22.49
CA VAL A 4 11.40 51.78 23.22
C VAL A 4 10.16 51.15 22.57
N LYS A 5 9.25 51.98 22.05
CA LYS A 5 8.05 51.53 21.33
C LYS A 5 8.40 50.90 19.98
N GLN A 6 9.38 51.45 19.26
CA GLN A 6 9.88 50.88 17.99
C GLN A 6 10.62 49.55 18.19
N THR A 7 11.48 49.43 19.22
CA THR A 7 12.18 48.17 19.50
C THR A 7 11.24 47.07 19.98
N MET A 8 10.19 47.39 20.76
CA MET A 8 9.15 46.42 21.10
C MET A 8 8.31 45.97 19.88
N ILE A 9 7.96 46.88 18.97
CA ILE A 9 7.19 46.53 17.76
C ILE A 9 8.03 45.61 16.85
N LEU A 10 9.30 45.93 16.61
CA LEU A 10 10.22 45.10 15.82
C LEU A 10 10.42 43.71 16.43
N GLY A 11 10.55 43.62 17.76
CA GLY A 11 10.68 42.35 18.47
C GLY A 11 9.42 41.47 18.35
N VAL A 12 8.23 42.06 18.51
CA VAL A 12 6.96 41.32 18.38
C VAL A 12 6.72 40.85 16.94
N THR A 13 7.05 41.67 15.93
CA THR A 13 6.95 41.25 14.52
C THR A 13 7.95 40.15 14.15
N ALA A 14 9.16 40.18 14.70
CA ALA A 14 10.17 39.15 14.45
C ALA A 14 9.78 37.80 15.08
N VAL A 15 9.20 37.82 16.30
CA VAL A 15 8.67 36.62 16.97
C VAL A 15 7.45 36.06 16.22
N LEU A 16 6.55 36.93 15.72
CA LEU A 16 5.39 36.49 14.93
C LEU A 16 5.79 35.87 13.58
N MET A 17 6.83 36.39 12.92
CA MET A 17 7.40 35.79 11.71
C MET A 17 8.09 34.45 11.98
N MET A 18 8.76 34.28 13.12
CA MET A 18 9.34 32.99 13.53
C MET A 18 8.25 31.94 13.84
N LEU A 19 7.12 32.34 14.42
CA LEU A 19 5.97 31.45 14.62
C LEU A 19 5.31 31.04 13.29
N ALA A 20 5.24 31.93 12.30
CA ALA A 20 4.69 31.61 10.98
C ALA A 20 5.58 30.63 10.17
N ALA A 21 6.90 30.65 10.40
CA ALA A 21 7.83 29.70 9.77
C ALA A 21 7.79 28.28 10.39
N SER A 22 7.07 28.10 11.50
CA SER A 22 6.89 26.80 12.17
C SER A 22 5.68 26.01 11.66
N LEU A 23 5.08 26.42 10.53
CA LEU A 23 4.19 25.56 9.76
C LEU A 23 5.03 24.43 9.16
N CYS A 24 5.28 23.40 9.96
CA CYS A 24 5.70 22.10 9.49
C CYS A 24 4.72 21.69 8.38
N PHE A 25 5.17 21.76 7.13
CA PHE A 25 4.55 21.03 6.03
C PHE A 25 4.64 19.55 6.39
N GLY A 26 3.67 19.05 7.15
CA GLY A 26 3.39 17.63 7.19
C GLY A 26 3.16 17.23 5.74
N ALA A 27 4.02 16.36 5.20
CA ALA A 27 3.85 15.83 3.86
C ALA A 27 2.41 15.34 3.76
N GLY A 28 1.60 16.03 2.94
CA GLY A 28 0.18 15.78 2.83
C GLY A 28 -0.09 14.33 2.44
N ILE A 29 -1.27 13.83 2.78
CA ILE A 29 -1.76 12.54 2.31
C ILE A 29 -1.75 12.57 0.76
N PRO A 30 -1.00 11.69 0.08
CA PRO A 30 -0.86 11.76 -1.37
C PRO A 30 -2.18 11.39 -2.07
N ASP A 31 -2.53 12.11 -3.13
CA ASP A 31 -3.72 11.80 -3.91
C ASP A 31 -3.55 10.55 -4.79
N LYS A 32 -2.33 10.33 -5.28
CA LYS A 32 -1.97 9.18 -6.11
C LYS A 32 -0.68 8.53 -5.60
N VAL A 33 -0.62 7.21 -5.68
CA VAL A 33 0.53 6.41 -5.26
C VAL A 33 0.82 5.39 -6.34
N SER A 34 2.07 5.29 -6.79
CA SER A 34 2.49 4.20 -7.67
C SER A 34 3.00 3.02 -6.83
N ILE A 35 2.37 1.85 -6.98
CA ILE A 35 2.72 0.63 -6.26
C ILE A 35 3.51 -0.29 -7.20
N GLY A 36 4.84 -0.15 -7.18
CA GLY A 36 5.76 -0.88 -8.06
C GLY A 36 6.77 -1.78 -7.36
N ALA A 37 6.68 -1.97 -6.04
CA ALA A 37 7.72 -2.63 -5.23
C ALA A 37 8.05 -4.08 -5.62
N ILE A 38 7.14 -4.76 -6.31
CA ILE A 38 7.26 -6.16 -6.75
C ILE A 38 6.95 -6.33 -8.24
N GLN A 39 7.13 -5.27 -9.03
CA GLN A 39 6.88 -5.31 -10.47
C GLN A 39 7.78 -6.34 -11.15
N LYS A 40 7.21 -7.16 -12.03
CA LYS A 40 7.93 -8.17 -12.81
C LYS A 40 7.21 -8.49 -14.12
N TYR A 41 5.98 -8.98 -14.03
CA TYR A 41 5.15 -9.41 -15.17
C TYR A 41 4.02 -8.43 -15.52
N TYR A 42 3.85 -7.42 -14.68
CA TYR A 42 2.84 -6.38 -14.79
C TYR A 42 3.50 -5.04 -14.48
N ALA A 43 2.96 -3.97 -15.07
CA ALA A 43 3.32 -2.60 -14.75
C ALA A 43 2.94 -2.25 -13.29
N PRO A 44 3.51 -1.17 -12.72
CA PRO A 44 3.06 -0.64 -11.43
C PRO A 44 1.56 -0.34 -11.41
N VAL A 45 0.94 -0.46 -10.24
CA VAL A 45 -0.45 0.00 -10.04
C VAL A 45 -0.42 1.50 -9.79
N ASP A 46 -1.10 2.27 -10.63
CA ASP A 46 -1.36 3.69 -10.38
C ASP A 46 -2.60 3.84 -9.48
N PHE A 47 -2.36 3.83 -8.17
CA PHE A 47 -3.41 3.83 -7.16
C PHE A 47 -3.94 5.25 -6.93
N ASN A 48 -5.23 5.47 -7.17
CA ASN A 48 -5.92 6.71 -6.84
C ASN A 48 -6.33 6.73 -5.37
N HIS A 49 -5.39 7.11 -4.51
CA HIS A 49 -5.55 7.13 -3.06
C HIS A 49 -6.69 8.08 -2.62
N ALA A 50 -6.75 9.29 -3.19
CA ALA A 50 -7.82 10.26 -2.90
C ALA A 50 -9.23 9.71 -3.15
N ALA A 51 -9.44 9.04 -4.28
CA ALA A 51 -10.75 8.48 -4.61
C ALA A 51 -11.19 7.38 -3.62
N HIS A 52 -10.25 6.54 -3.18
CA HIS A 52 -10.54 5.48 -2.21
C HIS A 52 -10.88 6.07 -0.84
N ILE A 53 -10.09 7.02 -0.33
CA ILE A 53 -10.37 7.61 1.00
C ILE A 53 -11.65 8.45 1.02
N ASN A 54 -12.00 9.10 -0.09
CA ASN A 54 -13.25 9.87 -0.20
C ASN A 54 -14.49 8.97 -0.10
N SER A 55 -14.37 7.72 -0.57
CA SER A 55 -15.44 6.74 -0.54
C SER A 55 -15.50 5.98 0.78
N LEU A 56 -14.35 5.57 1.30
CA LEU A 56 -14.26 4.67 2.46
C LEU A 56 -14.23 5.40 3.81
N LYS A 57 -13.64 6.59 3.85
CA LYS A 57 -13.46 7.42 5.08
C LYS A 57 -12.85 6.67 6.27
N ASP A 58 -12.13 5.57 6.02
CA ASP A 58 -11.43 4.76 7.01
C ASP A 58 -10.05 4.38 6.48
N CYS A 59 -9.01 4.97 7.06
CA CYS A 59 -7.63 4.70 6.69
C CYS A 59 -7.19 3.28 7.08
N GLY A 60 -7.78 2.69 8.12
CA GLY A 60 -7.42 1.39 8.67
C GLY A 60 -7.78 0.22 7.75
N LEU A 61 -8.75 0.39 6.85
CA LEU A 61 -9.11 -0.64 5.87
C LEU A 61 -7.96 -1.00 4.93
N CYS A 62 -7.14 -0.02 4.55
CA CYS A 62 -5.93 -0.24 3.75
C CYS A 62 -4.68 -0.30 4.63
N HIS A 63 -4.60 0.56 5.64
CA HIS A 63 -3.46 0.73 6.54
C HIS A 63 -3.68 0.05 7.89
N HIS A 64 -4.07 -1.22 7.87
CA HIS A 64 -4.24 -2.00 9.09
C HIS A 64 -2.98 -1.87 9.96
N HIS A 65 -3.16 -1.46 11.22
CA HIS A 65 -2.11 -1.26 12.25
C HIS A 65 -1.03 -0.19 11.99
N THR A 66 -1.10 0.59 10.91
CA THR A 66 -0.01 1.56 10.59
C THR A 66 -0.41 3.02 10.76
N THR A 67 -1.70 3.36 10.71
CA THR A 67 -2.20 4.73 10.90
C THR A 67 -2.54 5.07 12.35
N GLY A 68 -2.39 4.13 13.27
CA GLY A 68 -2.70 4.33 14.70
C GLY A 68 -4.18 4.24 15.05
N ALA A 69 -5.03 3.78 14.12
CA ALA A 69 -6.40 3.41 14.43
C ALA A 69 -6.42 2.28 15.48
N GLN A 70 -7.30 2.40 16.46
CA GLN A 70 -7.41 1.41 17.53
C GLN A 70 -7.86 0.06 16.97
N VAL A 71 -7.23 -1.02 17.43
CA VAL A 71 -7.58 -2.37 17.00
C VAL A 71 -8.93 -2.76 17.59
N ALA A 72 -9.96 -2.86 16.75
CA ALA A 72 -11.32 -3.17 17.17
C ALA A 72 -11.55 -4.66 17.48
N ASP A 73 -10.79 -5.55 16.84
CA ASP A 73 -10.88 -6.99 17.08
C ASP A 73 -10.35 -7.34 18.49
N PRO A 74 -11.18 -7.93 19.38
CA PRO A 74 -10.77 -8.26 20.75
C PRO A 74 -9.57 -9.20 20.82
N ASN A 75 -9.40 -10.13 19.88
CA ASN A 75 -8.27 -11.06 19.85
C ASN A 75 -6.96 -10.33 19.57
N CYS A 76 -6.99 -9.38 18.63
CA CYS A 76 -5.83 -8.60 18.25
C CYS A 76 -5.51 -7.53 19.30
N ALA A 77 -6.54 -6.89 19.88
CA ALA A 77 -6.41 -5.86 20.90
C ALA A 77 -5.68 -6.35 22.17
N ARG A 78 -5.76 -7.65 22.50
CA ARG A 78 -5.01 -8.25 23.62
C ARG A 78 -3.51 -7.95 23.57
N CYS A 79 -2.94 -7.87 22.38
CA CYS A 79 -1.52 -7.54 22.18
C CYS A 79 -1.32 -6.12 21.65
N HIS A 80 -2.27 -5.58 20.88
CA HIS A 80 -2.14 -4.30 20.16
C HIS A 80 -2.89 -3.12 20.78
N LYS A 81 -3.42 -3.23 22.01
CA LYS A 81 -4.18 -2.15 22.67
C LYS A 81 -3.47 -0.79 22.68
N ASN A 82 -2.14 -0.82 22.78
CA ASN A 82 -1.27 0.36 22.89
C ASN A 82 -0.40 0.58 21.64
N SER A 83 -0.73 -0.04 20.50
CA SER A 83 0.00 0.22 19.25
C SER A 83 -0.36 1.60 18.70
N GLY A 84 0.65 2.46 18.54
CA GLY A 84 0.51 3.79 17.95
C GLY A 84 0.69 3.80 16.43
N ALA A 85 0.45 4.97 15.82
CA ALA A 85 0.75 5.21 14.42
C ALA A 85 2.23 4.94 14.13
N GLN A 86 2.50 4.32 12.98
CA GLN A 86 3.85 4.05 12.53
C GLN A 86 4.38 5.27 11.76
N PRO A 87 5.67 5.62 11.93
CA PRO A 87 6.27 6.75 11.22
C PRO A 87 6.30 6.55 9.69
N VAL A 88 6.25 5.29 9.24
CA VAL A 88 6.17 4.92 7.82
C VAL A 88 4.99 3.99 7.62
N VAL A 89 3.99 4.48 6.90
CA VAL A 89 2.82 3.71 6.52
C VAL A 89 3.14 2.91 5.25
N SER A 90 3.64 1.68 5.41
CA SER A 90 4.02 0.84 4.27
C SER A 90 3.80 -0.65 4.50
N CYS A 91 3.16 -1.30 3.52
CA CYS A 91 2.95 -2.74 3.51
C CYS A 91 4.29 -3.50 3.60
N LYS A 92 5.36 -2.99 2.97
CA LYS A 92 6.65 -3.70 2.87
C LYS A 92 7.42 -3.77 4.20
N GLY A 93 7.11 -2.91 5.17
CA GLY A 93 7.72 -2.99 6.50
C GLY A 93 7.25 -4.25 7.23
N CYS A 94 5.97 -4.57 7.05
CA CYS A 94 5.28 -5.81 7.41
C CYS A 94 5.67 -7.01 6.52
N HIS A 95 5.26 -6.94 5.27
CA HIS A 95 5.15 -8.04 4.33
C HIS A 95 6.36 -8.11 3.40
N VAL A 96 7.09 -9.22 3.45
CA VAL A 96 8.31 -9.42 2.67
C VAL A 96 7.97 -9.67 1.20
N ALA A 97 8.78 -9.11 0.28
CA ALA A 97 8.56 -9.26 -1.16
C ALA A 97 8.74 -10.71 -1.63
N GLU A 98 9.75 -11.40 -1.09
CA GLU A 98 10.11 -12.77 -1.44
C GLU A 98 10.05 -13.67 -0.20
N PRO A 99 8.86 -14.16 0.20
CA PRO A 99 8.68 -14.88 1.46
C PRO A 99 9.32 -16.27 1.52
N PHE A 100 9.82 -16.78 0.39
CA PHE A 100 10.30 -18.16 0.25
C PHE A 100 11.81 -18.24 -0.06
N THR A 101 12.58 -17.20 0.25
CA THR A 101 14.04 -17.28 0.20
C THR A 101 14.58 -17.97 1.46
N PRO A 102 15.74 -18.65 1.40
CA PRO A 102 16.38 -19.22 2.58
C PRO A 102 16.55 -18.19 3.71
N GLU A 103 16.88 -16.94 3.36
CA GLU A 103 17.07 -15.83 4.30
C GLU A 103 15.75 -15.42 4.96
N ALA A 104 14.67 -15.27 4.18
CA ALA A 104 13.35 -14.92 4.73
C ALA A 104 12.79 -16.01 5.64
N LEU A 105 12.96 -17.28 5.25
CA LEU A 105 12.55 -18.43 6.07
C LEU A 105 13.39 -18.54 7.35
N LYS A 106 14.71 -18.30 7.25
CA LYS A 106 15.62 -18.23 8.40
C LYS A 106 15.22 -17.11 9.34
N GLN A 107 14.97 -15.90 8.82
CA GLN A 107 14.53 -14.77 9.64
C GLN A 107 13.20 -15.07 10.34
N GLN A 108 12.24 -15.71 9.66
CA GLN A 108 10.97 -16.10 10.29
C GLN A 108 11.15 -17.17 11.37
N ARG A 109 12.05 -18.15 11.17
CA ARG A 109 12.37 -19.20 12.14
C ARG A 109 13.09 -18.66 13.37
N ASP A 110 14.05 -17.76 13.16
CA ASP A 110 14.97 -17.25 14.18
C ASP A 110 14.45 -15.97 14.86
N GLN A 111 13.21 -15.54 14.54
CA GLN A 111 12.57 -14.38 15.14
C GLN A 111 12.31 -14.59 16.65
N HIS A 112 12.96 -13.78 17.49
CA HIS A 112 12.80 -13.80 18.93
C HIS A 112 12.52 -12.39 19.50
N PRO A 113 11.45 -12.22 20.30
CA PRO A 113 10.43 -13.22 20.59
C PRO A 113 9.63 -13.62 19.32
N PRO A 114 9.04 -14.83 19.26
CA PRO A 114 8.24 -15.24 18.12
C PRO A 114 7.16 -14.20 17.81
N ILE A 115 7.12 -13.72 16.57
CA ILE A 115 6.06 -12.81 16.12
C ILE A 115 4.79 -13.63 15.91
N TYR A 116 3.71 -13.29 16.62
CA TYR A 116 2.43 -14.02 16.55
C TYR A 116 1.73 -13.93 15.19
N HIS A 117 2.15 -13.02 14.31
CA HIS A 117 1.71 -12.94 12.91
C HIS A 117 2.50 -13.92 12.03
N ARG A 118 2.56 -15.21 12.42
CA ARG A 118 3.30 -16.26 11.69
C ARG A 118 2.69 -16.58 10.31
N ASP A 119 1.43 -16.25 10.14
CA ASP A 119 0.61 -16.41 8.95
C ASP A 119 0.58 -15.15 8.07
N LYS A 120 1.43 -14.17 8.37
CA LYS A 120 1.50 -12.93 7.59
C LYS A 120 1.89 -13.25 6.13
N PRO A 121 1.03 -12.93 5.15
CA PRO A 121 1.34 -13.22 3.75
C PRO A 121 2.55 -12.42 3.25
N GLY A 122 3.18 -12.91 2.18
CA GLY A 122 4.12 -12.10 1.41
C GLY A 122 3.45 -10.88 0.77
N LEU A 123 4.26 -9.90 0.35
CA LEU A 123 3.80 -8.60 -0.10
C LEU A 123 2.80 -8.67 -1.26
N LYS A 124 3.02 -9.59 -2.21
CA LYS A 124 2.08 -9.83 -3.32
C LYS A 124 0.69 -10.23 -2.83
N ALA A 125 0.63 -11.19 -1.91
CA ALA A 125 -0.64 -11.66 -1.37
C ALA A 125 -1.29 -10.59 -0.47
N ALA A 126 -0.51 -9.82 0.28
CA ALA A 126 -1.02 -8.69 1.07
C ALA A 126 -1.75 -7.65 0.20
N TYR A 127 -1.17 -7.26 -0.94
CA TYR A 127 -1.83 -6.35 -1.88
C TYR A 127 -3.13 -6.95 -2.43
N HIS A 128 -3.10 -8.19 -2.91
CA HIS A 128 -4.29 -8.82 -3.50
C HIS A 128 -5.41 -9.03 -2.49
N VAL A 129 -5.11 -9.46 -1.26
CA VAL A 129 -6.13 -9.64 -0.22
C VAL A 129 -6.75 -8.31 0.17
N SER A 130 -5.94 -7.25 0.32
CA SER A 130 -6.44 -5.92 0.68
C SER A 130 -7.33 -5.34 -0.43
N CYS A 131 -6.85 -5.31 -1.67
CA CYS A 131 -7.59 -4.70 -2.77
C CYS A 131 -8.77 -5.57 -3.25
N LEU A 132 -8.51 -6.84 -3.61
CA LEU A 132 -9.54 -7.71 -4.18
C LEU A 132 -10.57 -8.10 -3.12
N GLY A 133 -10.19 -8.26 -1.86
CA GLY A 133 -11.12 -8.63 -0.80
C GLY A 133 -12.23 -7.58 -0.61
N CYS A 134 -11.89 -6.30 -0.71
CA CYS A 134 -12.88 -5.22 -0.69
C CYS A 134 -13.66 -5.14 -2.01
N HIS A 135 -12.98 -5.16 -3.16
CA HIS A 135 -13.62 -5.06 -4.47
C HIS A 135 -14.63 -6.18 -4.74
N GLN A 136 -14.35 -7.41 -4.30
CA GLN A 136 -15.29 -8.53 -4.42
C GLN A 136 -16.59 -8.28 -3.64
N LYS A 137 -16.51 -7.59 -2.50
CA LYS A 137 -17.68 -7.27 -1.65
C LYS A 137 -18.44 -6.05 -2.15
N MET A 138 -17.72 -5.07 -2.69
CA MET A 138 -18.28 -3.77 -3.07
C MET A 138 -18.53 -3.62 -4.59
N GLY A 139 -18.28 -4.66 -5.39
CA GLY A 139 -18.43 -4.61 -6.85
C GLY A 139 -17.35 -3.78 -7.55
N GLY A 140 -16.16 -3.68 -6.95
CA GLY A 140 -15.00 -3.04 -7.56
C GLY A 140 -14.29 -3.91 -8.61
N PRO A 141 -13.23 -3.40 -9.25
CA PRO A 141 -12.49 -4.14 -10.27
C PRO A 141 -11.82 -5.39 -9.68
N THR A 142 -12.00 -6.53 -10.35
CA THR A 142 -11.43 -7.82 -9.95
C THR A 142 -10.64 -8.53 -11.05
N GLY A 143 -10.65 -7.99 -12.27
CA GLY A 143 -9.85 -8.48 -13.39
C GLY A 143 -8.37 -8.19 -13.19
N CYS A 144 -7.52 -9.14 -13.62
CA CYS A 144 -6.07 -9.06 -13.45
C CYS A 144 -5.44 -7.78 -14.04
N GLN A 145 -6.06 -7.22 -15.07
CA GLN A 145 -5.55 -6.05 -15.79
C GLN A 145 -6.28 -4.75 -15.42
N ASP A 146 -7.27 -4.80 -14.51
CA ASP A 146 -8.03 -3.62 -14.10
C ASP A 146 -7.22 -2.72 -13.15
N CYS A 147 -6.25 -3.29 -12.45
CA CYS A 147 -5.37 -2.58 -11.51
C CYS A 147 -3.97 -2.36 -12.06
N HIS A 148 -3.43 -3.32 -12.81
CA HIS A 148 -2.08 -3.26 -13.39
C HIS A 148 -2.05 -3.97 -14.74
N THR A 149 -1.50 -3.32 -15.76
CA THR A 149 -1.44 -3.89 -17.11
C THR A 149 -0.33 -4.94 -17.22
N ARG A 150 -0.57 -6.05 -17.94
CA ARG A 150 0.52 -6.99 -18.26
C ARG A 150 1.59 -6.30 -19.10
N ASN A 151 2.85 -6.64 -18.84
CA ASN A 151 3.97 -6.26 -19.70
C ASN A 151 4.35 -7.43 -20.63
N ASP A 152 5.34 -7.20 -21.49
CA ASP A 152 5.80 -8.20 -22.46
C ASP A 152 6.26 -9.52 -21.82
N SER A 153 6.96 -9.44 -20.69
CA SER A 153 7.40 -10.62 -19.92
C SER A 153 6.22 -11.37 -19.31
N GLY A 154 5.17 -10.66 -18.89
CA GLY A 154 3.91 -11.25 -18.47
C GLY A 154 3.20 -11.94 -19.62
N ASP A 155 3.12 -11.30 -20.78
CA ASP A 155 2.53 -11.91 -21.97
C ASP A 155 3.27 -13.19 -22.38
N ALA A 156 4.60 -13.21 -22.28
CA ALA A 156 5.42 -14.39 -22.54
C ALA A 156 5.16 -15.53 -21.54
N LEU A 157 4.99 -15.20 -20.25
CA LEU A 157 4.71 -16.15 -19.17
C LEU A 157 3.32 -16.77 -19.33
N PHE A 158 2.31 -15.95 -19.58
CA PHE A 158 0.91 -16.37 -19.65
C PHE A 158 0.46 -16.81 -21.04
N LYS A 159 1.35 -16.81 -22.04
CA LYS A 159 1.04 -17.13 -23.44
C LYS A 159 -0.12 -16.28 -23.95
N SER A 160 0.01 -14.97 -23.82
CA SER A 160 -0.97 -13.97 -24.25
C SER A 160 -0.37 -12.95 -25.21
N GLY A 161 -1.22 -12.08 -25.79
CA GLY A 161 -0.80 -11.08 -26.76
C GLY A 161 -0.10 -11.74 -27.95
N LYS A 162 1.13 -11.29 -28.25
CA LYS A 162 1.96 -11.84 -29.33
C LYS A 162 2.43 -13.28 -29.09
N TYR A 163 2.31 -13.79 -27.85
CA TYR A 163 2.66 -15.16 -27.47
C TYR A 163 1.45 -16.10 -27.37
N ALA A 164 0.26 -15.64 -27.78
CA ALA A 164 -0.95 -16.47 -27.76
C ALA A 164 -0.78 -17.73 -28.64
N PRO A 165 -1.23 -18.91 -28.17
CA PRO A 165 -1.24 -20.11 -29.00
C PRO A 165 -2.06 -19.86 -30.26
N LYS A 166 -1.54 -20.28 -31.42
CA LYS A 166 -2.34 -20.29 -32.64
C LYS A 166 -3.53 -21.21 -32.42
N ALA A 167 -4.72 -20.77 -32.80
CA ALA A 167 -5.90 -21.62 -32.73
C ALA A 167 -5.62 -22.94 -33.48
N PRO A 168 -6.02 -24.09 -32.92
CA PRO A 168 -5.93 -25.34 -33.66
C PRO A 168 -6.74 -25.19 -34.95
N ALA A 169 -6.23 -25.74 -36.05
CA ALA A 169 -6.97 -25.79 -37.30
C ALA A 169 -8.34 -26.42 -37.04
N LYS A 170 -9.42 -25.79 -37.52
CA LYS A 170 -10.75 -26.39 -37.45
C LYS A 170 -10.68 -27.80 -38.07
N PRO A 171 -11.21 -28.83 -37.41
CA PRO A 171 -11.36 -30.14 -38.05
C PRO A 171 -12.12 -29.95 -39.36
N GLN A 172 -11.58 -30.49 -40.47
CA GLN A 172 -12.34 -30.56 -41.70
C GLN A 172 -13.62 -31.35 -41.41
N ALA A 173 -14.77 -30.77 -41.74
CA ALA A 173 -16.05 -31.45 -41.59
C ALA A 173 -15.99 -32.77 -42.36
N ALA A 174 -16.06 -33.89 -41.64
CA ALA A 174 -16.25 -35.18 -42.27
C ALA A 174 -17.62 -35.17 -42.93
N HIS A 175 -17.65 -35.16 -44.26
CA HIS A 175 -18.85 -35.45 -45.02
C HIS A 175 -19.16 -36.94 -44.83
N HIS A 176 -20.23 -37.23 -44.11
CA HIS A 176 -20.90 -38.54 -44.09
C HIS A 176 -22.23 -38.42 -44.83
#